data_AF-A0A1G4MCW9-F1
#
_entry.id   AF-A0A1G4MCW9-F1
#
_cell.length_a   1.000
_cell.length_b   1.000
_cell.length_c   1.000
_cell.angle_alpha   90.00
_cell.angle_beta   90.00
_cell.angle_gamma   90.00
#
_symmetry.space_group_name_H-M   'P 1'
#
loop_
_entity.id
_entity.type
_entity.pdbx_description
1 polymer ?
#
loop_
_entity_poly.entity_id
_entity_poly.type
_entity_poly.pdbx_seq_one_letter_code
_entity_poly.pdbx_strand_id
1 'polypeptide(L)'
;MNIKGFFWLLFWVSLVNGQSFYEKSPHIIELTPKTFRKVIHETNYTTLVEFYAPWCGHCQQLKGIMERVARNLDGIVQVASVNCDLAKNKQLCAQHRIQGFPTLMVFRPPKVDLNKAPEDAIRLGNHASEIYKGERKLRAIADFSVSRVKNYVRRISKVNTLIDILQKEQSRYSAVLFAKKDKISPLFKSLALDWLGTIDFYTIPISKLDAKAQVSSTNASNITSFVQKFSELEHKEDKSVLVLFDNKEDRYYIFEDKLLNKLDIAMFLSQFAEPTEGPLTKRQEFIDSLKQSKKSSKKRSTGRNSKIEHDEL
;
A
#
# COMPACT_ATOMS: atom_id res chain seq x y z
N MET A 1 -37.67 66.22 -21.71
CA MET A 1 -37.35 65.35 -22.87
C MET A 1 -36.33 64.31 -22.40
N ASN A 2 -36.56 63.04 -22.74
CA ASN A 2 -36.16 61.85 -22.00
C ASN A 2 -34.67 61.63 -21.72
N ILE A 3 -34.39 61.25 -20.47
CA ILE A 3 -33.18 60.62 -19.98
C ILE A 3 -33.17 59.17 -20.49
N LYS A 4 -32.13 58.76 -21.22
CA LYS A 4 -31.83 57.34 -21.45
C LYS A 4 -30.39 57.07 -21.02
N GLY A 5 -30.22 56.80 -19.72
CA GLY A 5 -29.03 56.19 -19.17
C GLY A 5 -29.02 54.71 -19.53
N PHE A 6 -28.05 54.29 -20.35
CA PHE A 6 -27.83 52.90 -20.72
C PHE A 6 -26.97 52.24 -19.65
N PHE A 7 -27.60 51.61 -18.66
CA PHE A 7 -26.92 50.88 -17.59
C PHE A 7 -26.43 49.52 -18.15
N TRP A 8 -25.15 49.43 -18.50
CA TRP A 8 -24.51 48.16 -18.83
C TRP A 8 -24.21 47.41 -17.53
N LEU A 9 -25.12 46.51 -17.13
CA LEU A 9 -24.90 45.54 -16.06
C LEU A 9 -23.90 44.48 -16.57
N LEU A 10 -22.61 44.71 -16.31
CA LEU A 10 -21.58 43.68 -16.42
C LEU A 10 -21.84 42.60 -15.36
N PHE A 11 -22.56 41.55 -15.75
CA PHE A 11 -22.73 40.35 -14.94
C PHE A 11 -21.37 39.62 -14.88
N TRP A 12 -20.60 39.90 -13.84
CA TRP A 12 -19.34 39.21 -13.57
C TRP A 12 -19.68 37.79 -13.10
N VAL A 13 -19.84 36.87 -14.05
CA VAL A 13 -19.94 35.44 -13.75
C VAL A 13 -18.57 35.01 -13.25
N SER A 14 -18.38 35.02 -11.93
CA SER A 14 -17.26 34.34 -11.31
C SER A 14 -17.39 32.85 -11.65
N LEU A 15 -16.55 32.36 -12.56
CA LEU A 15 -16.32 30.94 -12.73
C LEU A 15 -15.83 30.41 -11.38
N VAL A 16 -16.74 29.85 -10.59
CA VAL A 16 -16.39 29.03 -9.43
C VAL A 16 -15.75 27.78 -10.01
N ASN A 17 -14.44 27.85 -10.27
CA ASN A 17 -13.62 26.67 -10.48
C ASN A 17 -13.66 25.91 -9.15
N GLY A 18 -14.57 24.94 -9.04
CA GLY A 18 -14.71 24.08 -7.87
C GLY A 18 -13.39 23.33 -7.64
N GLN A 19 -12.52 23.91 -6.82
CA GLN A 19 -11.22 23.35 -6.51
C GLN A 19 -11.42 22.00 -5.82
N SER A 20 -10.77 20.97 -6.34
CA SER A 20 -10.79 19.66 -5.69
C SER A 20 -10.08 19.72 -4.33
N PHE A 21 -10.54 18.91 -3.37
CA PHE A 21 -10.05 18.93 -2.00
C PHE A 21 -8.60 18.47 -1.82
N TYR A 22 -8.13 17.55 -2.66
CA TYR A 22 -6.94 16.74 -2.40
C TYR A 22 -5.87 16.82 -3.51
N GLU A 23 -5.97 17.77 -4.43
CA GLU A 23 -5.02 17.96 -5.55
C GLU A 23 -3.54 18.04 -5.10
N LYS A 24 -3.31 18.50 -3.86
CA LYS A 24 -1.98 18.65 -3.24
C LYS A 24 -1.66 17.58 -2.18
N SER A 25 -2.52 16.59 -2.00
CA SER A 25 -2.36 15.59 -0.94
C SER A 25 -1.30 14.55 -1.31
N PRO A 26 -0.24 14.35 -0.51
CA PRO A 26 0.77 13.32 -0.79
C PRO A 26 0.26 11.90 -0.53
N HIS A 27 -0.94 11.72 0.03
CA HIS A 27 -1.47 10.41 0.41
C HIS A 27 -2.83 10.07 -0.23
N ILE A 28 -3.48 11.02 -0.92
CA ILE A 28 -4.79 10.80 -1.55
C ILE A 28 -4.67 11.03 -3.05
N ILE A 29 -5.07 10.02 -3.82
CA ILE A 29 -5.07 10.07 -5.29
C ILE A 29 -6.40 10.67 -5.77
N GLU A 30 -6.38 11.76 -6.52
CA GLU A 30 -7.58 12.24 -7.21
C GLU A 30 -7.83 11.48 -8.51
N LEU A 31 -8.93 10.74 -8.56
CA LEU A 31 -9.28 9.90 -9.69
C LEU A 31 -10.12 10.65 -10.72
N THR A 32 -9.90 10.23 -11.96
CA THR A 32 -10.70 10.59 -13.13
C THR A 32 -11.06 9.31 -13.88
N PRO A 33 -12.00 9.33 -14.84
CA PRO A 33 -12.27 8.15 -15.67
C PRO A 33 -11.02 7.56 -16.32
N LYS A 34 -10.04 8.40 -16.68
CA LYS A 34 -8.78 7.99 -17.30
C LYS A 34 -7.86 7.21 -16.35
N THR A 35 -7.90 7.51 -15.06
CA THR A 35 -6.99 6.92 -14.06
C THR A 35 -7.66 5.85 -13.21
N PHE A 36 -8.99 5.84 -13.14
CA PHE A 36 -9.75 4.97 -12.23
C PHE A 36 -9.41 3.49 -12.41
N ARG A 37 -9.53 2.95 -13.62
CA ARG A 37 -9.25 1.53 -13.89
C ARG A 37 -7.82 1.15 -13.49
N LYS A 38 -6.83 1.94 -13.93
CA LYS A 38 -5.43 1.65 -13.67
C LYS A 38 -5.09 1.72 -12.19
N VAL A 39 -5.67 2.66 -11.43
CA VAL A 39 -5.43 2.75 -9.98
C VAL A 39 -6.19 1.68 -9.20
N ILE A 40 -7.46 1.43 -9.53
CA ILE A 40 -8.38 0.65 -8.70
C ILE A 40 -8.47 -0.82 -9.08
N HIS A 41 -8.24 -1.19 -10.35
CA HIS A 41 -8.47 -2.54 -10.84
C HIS A 41 -7.20 -3.27 -11.27
N GLU A 42 -6.15 -2.53 -11.63
CA GLU A 42 -4.86 -3.08 -12.06
C GLU A 42 -3.85 -3.06 -10.89
N THR A 43 -4.22 -3.70 -9.78
CA THR A 43 -3.44 -3.80 -8.54
C THR A 43 -3.97 -4.95 -7.67
N ASN A 44 -3.15 -5.46 -6.75
CA ASN A 44 -3.53 -6.33 -5.65
C ASN A 44 -3.76 -5.56 -4.34
N TYR A 45 -3.70 -4.23 -4.37
CA TYR A 45 -4.04 -3.40 -3.22
C TYR A 45 -5.55 -3.27 -3.05
N THR A 46 -5.96 -3.14 -1.79
CA THR A 46 -7.29 -2.60 -1.49
C THR A 46 -7.24 -1.07 -1.60
N THR A 47 -8.30 -0.48 -2.14
CA THR A 47 -8.41 0.98 -2.26
C THR A 47 -9.66 1.50 -1.55
N LEU A 48 -9.49 2.47 -0.66
CA LEU A 48 -10.57 3.28 -0.11
C LEU A 48 -10.78 4.51 -1.00
N VAL A 49 -12.00 4.69 -1.51
CA VAL A 49 -12.36 5.82 -2.38
C VAL A 49 -13.44 6.67 -1.71
N GLU A 50 -13.20 7.97 -1.61
CA GLU A 50 -14.23 8.96 -1.27
C GLU A 50 -14.83 9.58 -2.54
N PHE A 51 -16.13 9.40 -2.75
CA PHE A 51 -16.92 10.15 -3.74
C PHE A 51 -17.53 11.37 -3.04
N TYR A 52 -17.20 12.57 -3.51
CA TYR A 52 -17.56 13.83 -2.85
C TYR A 52 -17.93 14.93 -3.83
N ALA A 53 -18.44 16.04 -3.29
CA ALA A 53 -18.55 17.32 -3.98
C ALA A 53 -18.05 18.45 -3.05
N PRO A 54 -17.33 19.46 -3.57
CA PRO A 54 -16.64 20.44 -2.73
C PRO A 54 -17.60 21.37 -1.95
N TRP A 55 -18.81 21.57 -2.47
CA TRP A 55 -19.86 22.37 -1.84
C TRP A 55 -20.63 21.64 -0.73
N CYS A 56 -20.44 20.33 -0.58
CA CYS A 56 -21.17 19.54 0.41
C CYS A 56 -20.58 19.73 1.82
N GLY A 57 -21.38 20.24 2.76
CA GLY A 57 -20.96 20.48 4.14
C GLY A 57 -20.42 19.23 4.86
N HIS A 58 -21.04 18.06 4.66
CA HIS A 58 -20.54 16.81 5.22
C HIS A 58 -19.19 16.38 4.64
N CYS A 59 -18.91 16.69 3.37
CA CYS A 59 -17.60 16.44 2.76
C CYS A 59 -16.52 17.34 3.37
N GLN A 60 -16.85 18.63 3.56
CA GLN A 60 -15.93 19.58 4.19
C GLN A 60 -15.54 19.15 5.60
N GLN A 61 -16.49 18.65 6.39
CA GLN A 61 -16.24 18.10 7.73
C GLN A 61 -15.39 16.81 7.69
N LEU A 62 -15.59 15.96 6.68
CA LEU A 62 -14.87 14.69 6.56
C LEU A 62 -13.43 14.85 6.05
N LYS A 63 -13.12 15.92 5.31
CA LYS A 63 -11.85 16.15 4.63
C LYS A 63 -10.62 15.88 5.50
N GLY A 64 -10.54 16.52 6.68
CA GLY A 64 -9.40 16.36 7.59
C GLY A 64 -9.32 14.98 8.26
N ILE A 65 -10.44 14.24 8.33
CA ILE A 65 -10.43 12.84 8.78
C ILE A 65 -9.86 11.97 7.66
N MET A 66 -10.27 12.18 6.41
CA MET A 66 -9.77 11.42 5.26
C MET A 66 -8.27 11.59 5.05
N GLU A 67 -7.72 12.80 5.21
CA GLU A 67 -6.27 13.03 5.15
C GLU A 67 -5.48 12.24 6.21
N ARG A 68 -6.02 12.18 7.44
CA ARG A 68 -5.40 11.38 8.53
C ARG A 68 -5.56 9.89 8.30
N VAL A 69 -6.69 9.44 7.78
CA VAL A 69 -6.90 8.05 7.36
C VAL A 69 -5.88 7.68 6.27
N ALA A 70 -5.72 8.52 5.26
CA ALA A 70 -4.76 8.30 4.17
C ALA A 70 -3.32 8.17 4.67
N ARG A 71 -2.90 9.03 5.60
CA ARG A 71 -1.58 8.94 6.23
C ARG A 71 -1.40 7.65 7.03
N ASN A 72 -2.40 7.25 7.81
CA ASN A 72 -2.33 6.02 8.62
C ASN A 72 -2.36 4.73 7.80
N LEU A 73 -2.91 4.80 6.59
CA LEU A 73 -3.02 3.66 5.68
C LEU A 73 -1.92 3.63 4.62
N ASP A 74 -1.01 4.61 4.62
CA ASP A 74 0.02 4.73 3.58
C ASP A 74 0.87 3.46 3.47
N GLY A 75 1.09 3.01 2.24
CA GLY A 75 1.75 1.74 1.94
C GLY A 75 0.95 0.47 2.27
N ILE A 76 -0.24 0.55 2.89
CA ILE A 76 -1.06 -0.61 3.28
C ILE A 76 -2.36 -0.67 2.47
N VAL A 77 -3.11 0.43 2.43
CA VAL A 77 -4.34 0.58 1.65
C VAL A 77 -4.19 1.86 0.83
N GLN A 78 -4.47 1.78 -0.47
CA GLN A 78 -4.52 2.99 -1.28
C GLN A 78 -5.70 3.85 -0.84
N VAL A 79 -5.51 5.17 -0.77
CA VAL A 79 -6.60 6.11 -0.52
C VAL A 79 -6.73 7.04 -1.71
N ALA A 80 -7.97 7.18 -2.18
CA ALA A 80 -8.28 7.94 -3.36
C ALA A 80 -9.60 8.70 -3.19
N SER A 81 -9.87 9.62 -4.12
CA SER A 81 -11.09 10.40 -4.14
C SER A 81 -11.59 10.63 -5.56
N VAL A 82 -12.90 10.89 -5.69
CA VAL A 82 -13.56 11.29 -6.93
C VAL A 82 -14.40 12.51 -6.63
N ASN A 83 -14.04 13.66 -7.20
CA ASN A 83 -14.88 14.85 -7.19
C ASN A 83 -16.00 14.68 -8.23
N CYS A 84 -17.21 14.39 -7.78
CA CYS A 84 -18.39 14.14 -8.62
C CYS A 84 -19.03 15.41 -9.19
N ASP A 85 -18.61 16.60 -8.73
CA ASP A 85 -19.09 17.88 -9.24
C ASP A 85 -18.48 18.20 -10.62
N LEU A 86 -17.26 17.73 -10.87
CA LEU A 86 -16.58 17.88 -12.16
C LEU A 86 -17.33 17.14 -13.27
N ALA A 87 -17.65 17.84 -14.36
CA ALA A 87 -18.39 17.28 -15.51
C ALA A 87 -17.79 15.95 -16.00
N LYS A 88 -16.47 15.86 -16.09
CA LYS A 88 -15.73 14.65 -16.52
C LYS A 88 -15.96 13.42 -15.61
N ASN A 89 -16.29 13.63 -14.34
CA ASN A 89 -16.44 12.55 -13.35
C ASN A 89 -17.90 12.13 -13.15
N LYS A 90 -18.88 12.87 -13.68
CA LYS A 90 -20.32 12.59 -13.46
C LYS A 90 -20.71 11.18 -13.88
N GLN A 91 -20.26 10.71 -15.04
CA GLN A 91 -20.54 9.36 -15.52
C GLN A 91 -19.91 8.29 -14.62
N LEU A 92 -18.70 8.51 -14.14
CA LEU A 92 -18.02 7.59 -13.21
C LEU A 92 -18.81 7.48 -11.90
N CYS A 93 -19.26 8.59 -11.33
CA CYS A 93 -20.09 8.58 -10.12
C CYS A 93 -21.45 7.90 -10.36
N ALA A 94 -22.07 8.09 -11.54
CA ALA A 94 -23.29 7.40 -11.91
C ALA A 94 -23.10 5.87 -12.05
N GLN A 95 -22.00 5.42 -12.66
CA GLN A 95 -21.65 4.00 -12.79
C GLN A 95 -21.51 3.31 -11.43
N HIS A 96 -20.97 4.02 -10.43
CA HIS A 96 -20.87 3.54 -9.04
C HIS A 96 -22.12 3.82 -8.20
N ARG A 97 -23.23 4.26 -8.82
CA ARG A 97 -24.52 4.53 -8.17
C ARG A 97 -24.42 5.46 -6.96
N ILE A 98 -23.60 6.50 -7.06
CA ILE A 98 -23.43 7.48 -5.99
C ILE A 98 -24.68 8.35 -5.90
N GLN A 99 -25.41 8.22 -4.79
CA GLN A 99 -26.69 8.93 -4.55
C GLN A 99 -26.56 10.08 -3.54
N GLY A 100 -25.41 10.19 -2.85
CA GLY A 100 -25.19 11.22 -1.84
C GLY A 100 -23.72 11.33 -1.46
N PHE A 101 -23.37 12.43 -0.80
CA PHE A 101 -21.99 12.76 -0.46
C PHE A 101 -21.80 12.99 1.04
N PRO A 102 -20.61 12.67 1.59
CA PRO A 102 -19.58 11.85 0.97
C PRO A 102 -19.98 10.36 0.97
N THR A 103 -19.74 9.64 -0.12
CA THR A 103 -19.84 8.17 -0.14
C THR A 103 -18.45 7.57 -0.06
N LEU A 104 -18.20 6.76 0.98
CA LEU A 104 -16.95 6.00 1.12
C LEU A 104 -17.17 4.58 0.57
N MET A 105 -16.30 4.14 -0.32
CA MET A 105 -16.38 2.83 -0.96
C MET A 105 -15.02 2.16 -0.95
N VAL A 106 -14.97 0.88 -0.56
CA VAL A 106 -13.75 0.07 -0.61
C VAL A 106 -13.80 -0.85 -1.82
N PHE A 107 -12.71 -0.89 -2.57
CA PHE A 107 -12.49 -1.79 -3.70
C PHE A 107 -11.49 -2.86 -3.29
N ARG A 108 -11.90 -4.13 -3.41
CA ARG A 108 -11.10 -5.30 -3.04
C ARG A 108 -10.69 -6.11 -4.27
N PRO A 109 -9.41 -6.48 -4.39
CA PRO A 109 -8.97 -7.31 -5.49
C PRO A 109 -9.60 -8.70 -5.44
N PRO A 110 -9.68 -9.40 -6.58
CA PRO A 110 -9.95 -10.83 -6.59
C PRO A 110 -8.88 -11.59 -5.80
N LYS A 111 -9.18 -12.84 -5.41
CA LYS A 111 -8.17 -13.72 -4.82
C LYS A 111 -7.34 -14.33 -5.96
N VAL A 112 -6.02 -14.23 -5.84
CA VAL A 112 -5.04 -14.88 -6.70
C VAL A 112 -4.80 -16.29 -6.16
N ASP A 113 -4.76 -17.27 -7.06
CA ASP A 113 -4.36 -18.65 -6.73
C ASP A 113 -2.87 -18.82 -7.01
N LEU A 114 -2.06 -18.83 -5.96
CA LEU A 114 -0.60 -18.92 -6.05
C LEU A 114 -0.09 -20.28 -6.55
N ASN A 115 -0.97 -21.28 -6.68
CA ASN A 115 -0.61 -22.58 -7.24
C ASN A 115 -0.73 -22.62 -8.77
N LYS A 116 -1.24 -21.54 -9.39
CA LYS A 116 -1.38 -21.42 -10.84
C LYS A 116 -0.33 -20.48 -11.39
N ALA A 117 0.02 -20.66 -12.66
CA ALA A 117 0.90 -19.74 -13.35
C ALA A 117 0.32 -18.32 -13.31
N PRO A 118 1.15 -17.26 -13.17
CA PRO A 118 0.68 -15.88 -13.06
C PRO A 118 -0.32 -15.45 -14.14
N GLU A 119 -0.11 -15.90 -15.38
CA GLU A 119 -0.98 -15.68 -16.55
C GLU A 119 -2.39 -16.28 -16.38
N ASP A 120 -2.52 -17.39 -15.64
CA ASP A 120 -3.79 -18.07 -15.34
C ASP A 120 -4.42 -17.63 -14.02
N ALA A 121 -3.58 -17.11 -13.10
CA ALA A 121 -3.96 -16.68 -11.76
C ALA A 121 -4.49 -15.24 -11.72
N ILE A 122 -3.97 -14.36 -12.59
CA ILE A 122 -4.38 -12.95 -12.69
C ILE A 122 -5.53 -12.84 -13.70
N ARG A 123 -6.72 -13.29 -13.31
CA ARG A 123 -7.93 -12.82 -13.99
C ARG A 123 -8.08 -11.34 -13.64
N LEU A 124 -7.81 -10.46 -14.61
CA LEU A 124 -8.08 -9.02 -14.59
C LEU A 124 -9.59 -8.73 -14.45
N GLY A 125 -10.19 -9.20 -13.35
CA GLY A 125 -11.54 -8.91 -12.95
C GLY A 125 -11.59 -7.59 -12.19
N ASN A 126 -12.67 -6.86 -12.37
CA ASN A 126 -12.90 -5.65 -11.59
C ASN A 126 -12.90 -5.99 -10.09
N HIS A 127 -12.33 -5.10 -9.30
CA HIS A 127 -12.36 -5.22 -7.85
C HIS A 127 -13.82 -5.22 -7.36
N ALA A 128 -14.11 -6.09 -6.40
CA ALA A 128 -15.40 -6.08 -5.72
C ALA A 128 -15.51 -4.79 -4.89
N SER A 129 -16.61 -4.06 -5.03
CA SER A 129 -16.85 -2.81 -4.29
C SER A 129 -17.81 -3.03 -3.13
N GLU A 130 -17.59 -2.29 -2.04
CA GLU A 130 -18.43 -2.29 -0.85
C GLU A 130 -18.57 -0.85 -0.33
N ILE A 131 -19.80 -0.37 -0.14
CA ILE A 131 -20.05 0.93 0.49
C ILE A 131 -19.83 0.81 2.00
N TYR A 132 -19.00 1.70 2.55
CA TYR A 132 -18.81 1.81 3.99
C TYR A 132 -20.00 2.52 4.63
N LYS A 133 -20.63 1.85 5.61
CA LYS A 133 -21.81 2.34 6.35
C LYS A 133 -21.55 2.64 7.83
N GLY A 134 -20.30 2.53 8.27
CA GLY A 134 -19.93 2.72 9.68
C GLY A 134 -19.73 4.19 10.07
N GLU A 135 -19.26 4.40 11.30
CA GLU A 135 -18.97 5.75 11.82
C GLU A 135 -17.89 6.47 10.99
N ARG A 136 -18.07 7.77 10.76
CA ARG A 136 -17.10 8.59 10.00
C ARG A 136 -15.95 9.10 10.88
N LYS A 137 -15.38 8.22 11.71
CA LYS A 137 -14.21 8.49 12.55
C LYS A 137 -12.98 7.81 11.97
N LEU A 138 -11.80 8.38 12.23
CA LEU A 138 -10.52 7.90 11.72
C LEU A 138 -10.32 6.40 11.93
N ARG A 139 -10.47 5.92 13.18
CA ARG A 139 -10.20 4.52 13.53
C ARG A 139 -11.18 3.57 12.84
N ALA A 140 -12.47 3.90 12.83
CA ALA A 140 -13.49 3.05 12.22
C ALA A 140 -13.27 2.89 10.71
N ILE A 141 -12.94 3.99 10.00
CA ILE A 141 -12.64 3.95 8.56
C ILE A 141 -11.35 3.18 8.28
N ALA A 142 -10.30 3.41 9.07
CA ALA A 142 -9.00 2.75 8.90
C ALA A 142 -9.12 1.23 9.16
N ASP A 143 -9.74 0.83 10.27
CA ASP A 143 -9.92 -0.58 10.64
C ASP A 143 -10.79 -1.31 9.61
N PHE A 144 -11.86 -0.67 9.13
CA PHE A 144 -12.67 -1.20 8.04
C PHE A 144 -11.83 -1.43 6.78
N SER A 145 -11.09 -0.42 6.34
CA SER A 145 -10.24 -0.51 5.15
C SER A 145 -9.19 -1.62 5.27
N VAL A 146 -8.49 -1.69 6.40
CA VAL A 146 -7.47 -2.72 6.68
C VAL A 146 -8.07 -4.12 6.72
N SER A 147 -9.27 -4.28 7.26
CA SER A 147 -9.95 -5.59 7.33
C SER A 147 -10.29 -6.16 5.94
N ARG A 148 -10.29 -5.31 4.90
CA ARG A 148 -10.55 -5.70 3.50
C ARG A 148 -9.27 -6.03 2.72
N VAL A 149 -8.08 -5.80 3.28
CA VAL A 149 -6.78 -6.15 2.69
C VAL A 149 -6.66 -7.67 2.56
N LYS A 150 -6.31 -8.15 1.36
CA LYS A 150 -6.04 -9.56 1.12
C LYS A 150 -4.84 -10.02 1.93
N ASN A 151 -4.95 -11.23 2.48
CA ASN A 151 -3.87 -11.84 3.24
C ASN A 151 -3.27 -12.99 2.44
N TYR A 152 -2.00 -12.84 2.08
CA TYR A 152 -1.17 -13.92 1.51
C TYR A 152 -0.05 -14.34 2.47
N VAL A 153 -0.05 -13.84 3.71
CA VAL A 153 0.85 -14.30 4.76
C VAL A 153 0.27 -15.55 5.41
N ARG A 154 1.03 -16.65 5.42
CA ARG A 154 0.67 -17.88 6.11
C ARG A 154 1.20 -17.87 7.54
N ARG A 155 0.29 -18.03 8.52
CA ARG A 155 0.66 -18.12 9.94
C ARG A 155 1.03 -19.57 10.29
N ILE A 156 2.21 -19.75 10.87
CA ILE A 156 2.74 -21.03 11.33
C ILE A 156 2.69 -21.07 12.87
N SER A 157 2.35 -22.23 13.43
CA SER A 157 2.20 -22.41 14.89
C SER A 157 3.17 -23.42 15.49
N LYS A 158 3.94 -24.12 14.65
CA LYS A 158 4.87 -25.19 15.06
C LYS A 158 6.15 -25.08 14.24
N VAL A 159 7.31 -25.22 14.89
CA VAL A 159 8.63 -25.14 14.25
C VAL A 159 8.80 -26.22 13.18
N ASN A 160 8.43 -27.47 13.47
CA ASN A 160 8.54 -28.57 12.49
C ASN A 160 7.75 -28.29 11.20
N THR A 161 6.57 -27.68 11.30
CA THR A 161 5.79 -27.29 10.11
C THR A 161 6.50 -26.22 9.29
N LEU A 162 7.24 -25.30 9.92
CA LEU A 162 8.06 -24.33 9.21
C LEU A 162 9.19 -25.04 8.47
N ILE A 163 9.92 -25.93 9.15
CA ILE A 163 11.01 -26.72 8.55
C ILE A 163 10.49 -27.53 7.35
N ASP A 164 9.38 -28.23 7.51
CA ASP A 164 8.77 -29.03 6.42
C ASP A 164 8.43 -28.17 5.20
N ILE A 165 7.91 -26.95 5.41
CA ILE A 165 7.58 -26.02 4.33
C ILE A 165 8.86 -25.56 3.62
N LEU A 166 9.87 -25.14 4.37
CA LEU A 166 11.13 -24.63 3.81
C LEU A 166 11.91 -25.72 3.06
N GLN A 167 11.76 -27.00 3.44
CA GLN A 167 12.39 -28.12 2.74
C GLN A 167 11.65 -28.53 1.46
N LYS A 168 10.31 -28.46 1.46
CA LYS A 168 9.48 -28.90 0.32
C LYS A 168 9.34 -27.85 -0.78
N GLU A 169 9.24 -26.57 -0.40
CA GLU A 169 8.96 -25.48 -1.33
C GLU A 169 10.26 -24.86 -1.85
N GLN A 170 10.81 -25.38 -2.96
CA GLN A 170 12.10 -24.93 -3.50
C GLN A 170 11.97 -23.91 -4.65
N SER A 171 10.73 -23.56 -5.03
CA SER A 171 10.47 -22.76 -6.23
C SER A 171 10.71 -21.26 -6.03
N ARG A 172 10.55 -20.76 -4.79
CA ARG A 172 10.57 -19.33 -4.45
C ARG A 172 11.25 -19.10 -3.11
N TYR A 173 11.75 -17.88 -2.92
CA TYR A 173 12.25 -17.45 -1.62
C TYR A 173 11.10 -17.43 -0.59
N SER A 174 11.45 -17.67 0.68
CA SER A 174 10.51 -17.64 1.79
C SER A 174 10.89 -16.54 2.79
N ALA A 175 10.09 -15.48 2.88
CA ALA A 175 10.22 -14.43 3.88
C ALA A 175 9.45 -14.82 5.14
N VAL A 176 10.17 -15.13 6.22
CA VAL A 176 9.60 -15.56 7.50
C VAL A 176 9.79 -14.48 8.55
N LEU A 177 8.68 -13.97 9.07
CA LEU A 177 8.68 -13.07 10.22
C LEU A 177 8.51 -13.88 11.51
N PHE A 178 9.59 -13.98 12.28
CA PHE A 178 9.56 -14.40 13.68
C PHE A 178 9.00 -13.24 14.48
N ALA A 179 7.70 -13.29 14.76
CA ALA A 179 6.94 -12.15 15.23
C ALA A 179 6.80 -12.15 16.75
N LYS A 180 7.08 -11.00 17.38
CA LYS A 180 6.75 -10.78 18.79
C LYS A 180 5.25 -10.92 19.07
N LYS A 181 4.42 -10.38 18.16
CA LYS A 181 2.95 -10.40 18.28
C LYS A 181 2.38 -11.48 17.39
N ASP A 182 1.35 -12.16 17.89
CA ASP A 182 0.67 -13.22 17.16
C ASP A 182 -0.16 -12.70 15.95
N LYS A 183 -0.57 -11.44 16.01
CA LYS A 183 -1.37 -10.82 14.95
C LYS A 183 -0.49 -10.40 13.77
N ILE A 184 -0.85 -10.88 12.57
CA ILE A 184 -0.25 -10.44 11.31
C ILE A 184 -0.50 -8.93 11.12
N SER A 185 0.57 -8.15 11.04
CA SER A 185 0.47 -6.70 10.86
C SER A 185 -0.03 -6.35 9.46
N PRO A 186 -0.78 -5.25 9.29
CA PRO A 186 -1.19 -4.78 7.96
C PRO A 186 0.00 -4.47 7.05
N LEU A 187 1.09 -3.97 7.62
CA LEU A 187 2.36 -3.77 6.91
C LEU A 187 2.86 -5.08 6.29
N PHE A 188 2.92 -6.17 7.05
CA PHE A 188 3.43 -7.43 6.53
C PHE A 188 2.51 -8.07 5.49
N LYS A 189 1.18 -7.88 5.62
CA LYS A 189 0.24 -8.21 4.54
C LYS A 189 0.53 -7.40 3.27
N SER A 190 0.81 -6.11 3.40
CA SER A 190 1.10 -5.24 2.25
C SER A 190 2.41 -5.64 1.55
N LEU A 191 3.43 -6.04 2.30
CA LEU A 191 4.67 -6.57 1.73
C LEU A 191 4.40 -7.87 0.95
N ALA A 192 3.58 -8.77 1.48
CA ALA A 192 3.19 -9.98 0.75
C ALA A 192 2.42 -9.71 -0.55
N LEU A 193 1.78 -8.54 -0.69
CA LEU A 193 1.16 -8.12 -1.96
C LEU A 193 2.20 -7.60 -2.96
N ASP A 194 3.25 -6.93 -2.50
CA ASP A 194 4.29 -6.34 -3.35
C ASP A 194 5.10 -7.43 -4.08
N TRP A 195 5.42 -8.53 -3.40
CA TRP A 195 6.10 -9.71 -3.97
C TRP A 195 5.14 -10.89 -4.22
N LEU A 196 3.86 -10.60 -4.50
CA LEU A 196 2.88 -11.65 -4.72
C LEU A 196 3.30 -12.54 -5.91
N GLY A 197 3.49 -13.84 -5.65
CA GLY A 197 3.94 -14.80 -6.65
C GLY A 197 5.46 -14.89 -6.84
N THR A 198 6.26 -14.00 -6.22
CA THR A 198 7.73 -14.06 -6.30
C THR A 198 8.39 -14.48 -4.98
N ILE A 199 7.86 -14.03 -3.84
CA ILE A 199 8.30 -14.44 -2.50
C ILE A 199 7.09 -14.93 -1.70
N ASP A 200 7.25 -16.05 -0.99
CA ASP A 200 6.24 -16.52 -0.04
C ASP A 200 6.44 -15.90 1.34
N PHE A 201 5.34 -15.46 1.96
CA PHE A 201 5.39 -14.80 3.25
C PHE A 201 4.81 -15.70 4.34
N TYR A 202 5.58 -15.87 5.40
CA TYR A 202 5.22 -16.64 6.57
C TYR A 202 5.40 -15.82 7.83
N THR A 203 4.64 -16.14 8.87
CA THR A 203 4.92 -15.62 10.21
C THR A 203 4.75 -16.72 11.25
N ILE A 204 5.66 -16.75 12.20
CA ILE A 204 5.60 -17.61 13.38
C ILE A 204 5.75 -16.73 14.62
N PRO A 205 4.80 -16.78 15.58
CA PRO A 205 4.99 -16.05 16.82
C PRO A 205 6.18 -16.63 17.59
N ILE A 206 7.03 -15.77 18.12
CA ILE A 206 8.21 -16.16 18.91
C ILE A 206 7.78 -17.03 20.11
N SER A 207 6.63 -16.74 20.72
CA SER A 207 6.04 -17.55 21.80
C SER A 207 5.61 -18.98 21.39
N LYS A 208 5.72 -19.33 20.11
CA LYS A 208 5.40 -20.66 19.56
C LYS A 208 6.65 -21.41 19.10
N LEU A 209 7.83 -20.83 19.28
CA LEU A 209 9.09 -21.53 19.11
C LEU A 209 9.27 -22.46 20.32
N ASP A 210 9.47 -23.75 20.04
CA ASP A 210 9.65 -24.77 21.06
C ASP A 210 11.11 -25.20 21.05
N ALA A 211 11.83 -24.92 22.13
CA ALA A 211 13.23 -25.33 22.31
C ALA A 211 13.40 -26.87 22.32
N LYS A 212 12.32 -27.64 22.45
CA LYS A 212 12.34 -29.12 22.40
C LYS A 212 12.04 -29.69 21.02
N ALA A 213 11.88 -28.86 19.99
CA ALA A 213 11.77 -29.30 18.60
C ALA A 213 13.13 -29.82 18.07
N GLN A 214 13.63 -30.89 18.71
CA GLN A 214 14.86 -31.55 18.32
C GLN A 214 14.59 -32.45 17.13
N VAL A 215 14.98 -31.99 15.94
CA VAL A 215 15.22 -32.94 14.84
C VAL A 215 16.60 -33.51 15.10
N SER A 216 16.65 -34.77 15.52
CA SER A 216 17.88 -35.55 15.57
C SER A 216 18.30 -35.83 14.13
N SER A 217 19.23 -35.05 13.59
CA SER A 217 19.97 -35.50 12.41
C SER A 217 21.38 -34.94 12.39
N THR A 218 22.33 -35.86 12.22
CA THR A 218 23.76 -35.60 11.98
C THR A 218 24.05 -34.93 10.63
N ASN A 219 23.00 -34.63 9.84
CA ASN A 219 23.02 -34.00 8.51
C ASN A 219 21.90 -32.94 8.34
N ALA A 220 21.69 -32.09 9.34
CA ALA A 220 20.71 -31.00 9.23
C ALA A 220 21.18 -29.94 8.22
N SER A 221 20.29 -29.52 7.32
CA SER A 221 20.57 -28.41 6.38
C SER A 221 20.91 -27.12 7.15
N ASN A 222 21.56 -26.15 6.49
CA ASN A 222 21.86 -24.84 7.07
C ASN A 222 20.59 -24.13 7.53
N ILE A 223 19.51 -24.18 6.74
CA ILE A 223 18.21 -23.60 7.09
C ILE A 223 17.63 -24.29 8.32
N THR A 224 17.66 -25.62 8.36
CA THR A 224 17.14 -26.40 9.49
C THR A 224 17.91 -26.04 10.77
N SER A 225 19.24 -26.01 10.67
CA SER A 225 20.14 -25.64 11.75
C SER A 225 19.90 -24.21 12.25
N PHE A 226 19.66 -23.27 11.34
CA PHE A 226 19.32 -21.89 11.70
C PHE A 226 18.01 -21.81 12.48
N VAL A 227 16.93 -22.42 11.95
CA VAL A 227 15.60 -22.35 12.58
C VAL A 227 15.62 -22.97 13.97
N GLN A 228 16.35 -24.08 14.15
CA GLN A 228 16.53 -24.72 15.45
C GLN A 228 17.30 -23.83 16.43
N LYS A 229 18.50 -23.36 16.05
CA LYS A 229 19.30 -22.46 16.88
C LYS A 229 18.52 -21.20 17.26
N PHE A 230 17.79 -20.62 16.30
CA PHE A 230 16.95 -19.45 16.54
C PHE A 230 15.82 -19.74 17.54
N SER A 231 15.28 -20.96 17.54
CA SER A 231 14.23 -21.40 18.49
C SER A 231 14.77 -21.70 19.88
N GLU A 232 16.05 -22.06 20.00
CA GLU A 232 16.72 -22.37 21.27
C GLU A 232 17.27 -21.12 21.99
N LEU A 233 17.59 -20.07 21.23
CA LEU A 233 18.01 -18.80 21.80
C LEU A 233 16.90 -18.27 22.71
N GLU A 234 17.17 -18.14 24.02
CA GLU A 234 16.30 -17.41 24.95
C GLU A 234 15.96 -16.08 24.29
N HIS A 235 14.68 -15.87 23.96
CA HIS A 235 14.18 -14.71 23.21
C HIS A 235 14.24 -13.42 24.06
N LYS A 236 15.43 -13.08 24.55
CA LYS A 236 15.78 -11.94 25.39
C LYS A 236 15.61 -10.62 24.65
N GLU A 237 15.68 -10.65 23.32
CA GLU A 237 15.39 -9.50 22.50
C GLU A 237 13.91 -9.50 22.13
N ASP A 238 13.17 -8.61 22.79
CA ASP A 238 11.74 -8.37 22.63
C ASP A 238 11.39 -7.73 21.26
N LYS A 239 11.96 -8.26 20.17
CA LYS A 239 11.96 -7.74 18.81
C LYS A 239 11.53 -8.83 17.83
N SER A 240 10.75 -8.42 16.82
CA SER A 240 10.46 -9.29 15.68
C SER A 240 11.67 -9.34 14.75
N VAL A 241 11.95 -10.50 14.16
CA VAL A 241 13.06 -10.71 13.22
C VAL A 241 12.50 -11.20 11.89
N LEU A 242 12.89 -10.55 10.79
CA LEU A 242 12.57 -10.98 9.44
C LEU A 242 13.77 -11.70 8.85
N VAL A 243 13.55 -12.91 8.32
CA VAL A 243 14.57 -13.73 7.68
C VAL A 243 14.06 -14.15 6.31
N LEU A 244 14.88 -13.97 5.28
CA LEU A 244 14.63 -14.51 3.95
C LEU A 244 15.40 -15.82 3.81
N PHE A 245 14.71 -16.87 3.39
CA PHE A 245 15.28 -18.18 3.11
C PHE A 245 15.33 -18.43 1.60
N ASP A 246 16.51 -18.83 1.13
CA ASP A 246 16.76 -19.37 -0.20
C ASP A 246 16.75 -20.90 -0.07
N ASN A 247 15.56 -21.48 -0.23
CA ASN A 247 15.32 -22.91 0.01
C ASN A 247 16.06 -23.80 -1.01
N LYS A 248 16.39 -23.26 -2.19
CA LYS A 248 17.09 -23.98 -3.25
C LYS A 248 18.58 -24.11 -2.92
N GLU A 249 19.20 -23.03 -2.47
CA GLU A 249 20.64 -23.00 -2.18
C GLU A 249 20.94 -23.30 -0.69
N ASP A 250 19.91 -23.60 0.12
CA ASP A 250 20.02 -23.82 1.58
C ASP A 250 20.76 -22.65 2.27
N ARG A 251 20.33 -21.42 1.98
CA ARG A 251 20.87 -20.18 2.57
C ARG A 251 19.78 -19.35 3.24
N TYR A 252 20.21 -18.45 4.11
CA TYR A 252 19.32 -17.48 4.75
C TYR A 252 19.98 -16.12 4.88
N TYR A 253 19.15 -15.09 4.95
CA TYR A 253 19.55 -13.68 5.04
C TYR A 253 18.68 -13.00 6.09
N ILE A 254 19.30 -12.38 7.08
CA ILE A 254 18.59 -11.71 8.17
C ILE A 254 18.44 -10.23 7.81
N PHE A 255 17.24 -9.68 8.01
CA PHE A 255 17.02 -8.25 7.92
C PHE A 255 17.56 -7.59 9.20
N GLU A 256 18.64 -6.82 9.09
CA GLU A 256 19.41 -6.30 10.24
C GLU A 256 18.91 -4.93 10.74
N ASP A 257 17.99 -4.28 10.03
CA ASP A 257 17.55 -2.93 10.39
C ASP A 257 16.71 -2.91 11.67
N LYS A 258 16.89 -1.82 12.43
CA LYS A 258 16.25 -1.62 13.74
C LYS A 258 14.73 -1.47 13.66
N LEU A 259 14.19 -1.04 12.52
CA LEU A 259 12.79 -0.70 12.33
C LEU A 259 12.21 -1.41 11.12
N LEU A 260 11.21 -2.27 11.36
CA LEU A 260 10.41 -2.89 10.31
C LEU A 260 9.50 -1.85 9.66
N ASN A 261 10.02 -1.14 8.65
CA ASN A 261 9.26 -0.27 7.78
C ASN A 261 9.28 -0.78 6.34
N LYS A 262 8.32 -0.31 5.54
CA LYS A 262 8.06 -0.87 4.21
C LYS A 262 9.21 -0.65 3.23
N LEU A 263 9.85 0.52 3.26
CA LEU A 263 10.89 0.88 2.30
C LEU A 263 12.17 0.08 2.55
N ASP A 264 12.63 0.00 3.79
CA ASP A 264 13.87 -0.70 4.11
C ASP A 264 13.72 -2.21 3.86
N ILE A 265 12.57 -2.78 4.22
CA ILE A 265 12.27 -4.18 3.87
C ILE A 265 12.21 -4.37 2.36
N ALA A 266 11.66 -3.39 1.62
CA ALA A 266 11.65 -3.47 0.16
C ALA A 266 13.05 -3.42 -0.44
N MET A 267 13.94 -2.56 0.07
CA MET A 267 15.34 -2.50 -0.35
C MET A 267 16.08 -3.80 -0.05
N PHE A 268 15.77 -4.44 1.09
CA PHE A 268 16.32 -5.74 1.44
C PHE A 268 15.85 -6.86 0.50
N LEU A 269 14.53 -7.04 0.35
CA LEU A 269 13.96 -8.13 -0.45
C LEU A 269 14.26 -7.96 -1.95
N SER A 270 14.36 -6.72 -2.44
CA SER A 270 14.67 -6.43 -3.85
C SER A 270 16.09 -6.82 -4.28
N GLN A 271 16.97 -7.16 -3.33
CA GLN A 271 18.27 -7.75 -3.66
C GLN A 271 18.14 -9.19 -4.19
N PHE A 272 17.00 -9.84 -3.95
CA PHE A 272 16.78 -11.27 -4.23
C PHE A 272 15.66 -11.51 -5.24
N ALA A 273 14.58 -10.72 -5.18
CA ALA A 273 13.49 -10.82 -6.14
C ALA A 273 12.83 -9.46 -6.38
N GLU A 274 12.47 -9.18 -7.63
CA GLU A 274 11.81 -7.93 -8.00
C GLU A 274 10.37 -7.86 -7.44
N PRO A 275 9.99 -6.72 -6.82
CA PRO A 275 8.60 -6.47 -6.46
C PRO A 275 7.77 -6.13 -7.70
N THR A 276 6.50 -6.54 -7.68
CA THR A 276 5.49 -6.21 -8.68
C THR A 276 4.74 -4.91 -8.36
N GLU A 277 4.64 -4.57 -7.07
CA GLU A 277 4.01 -3.36 -6.56
C GLU A 277 4.80 -2.76 -5.38
N GLY A 278 4.38 -1.61 -4.86
CA GLY A 278 5.03 -0.98 -3.72
C GLY A 278 6.38 -0.32 -4.06
N PRO A 279 7.18 0.06 -3.06
CA PRO A 279 8.43 0.80 -3.25
C PRO A 279 9.34 0.17 -4.31
N LEU A 280 10.10 1.02 -5.01
CA LEU A 280 11.08 0.61 -6.05
C LEU A 280 10.47 0.07 -7.34
N THR A 281 9.15 0.19 -7.54
CA THR A 281 8.48 -0.27 -8.76
C THR A 281 8.00 0.89 -9.65
N LYS A 282 7.94 0.63 -10.97
CA LYS A 282 7.25 1.52 -11.93
C LYS A 282 5.80 1.77 -11.56
N ARG A 283 5.17 0.79 -10.89
CA ARG A 283 3.81 0.92 -10.36
C ARG A 283 3.73 2.02 -9.30
N GLN A 284 4.66 2.05 -8.35
CA GLN A 284 4.71 3.08 -7.32
C GLN A 284 5.03 4.46 -7.89
N GLU A 285 5.97 4.57 -8.83
CA GLU A 285 6.25 5.82 -9.54
C GLU A 285 5.00 6.39 -10.22
N PHE A 286 4.21 5.53 -10.86
CA PHE A 286 2.92 5.92 -11.44
C PHE A 286 1.95 6.42 -10.36
N ILE A 287 1.81 5.75 -9.23
CA ILE A 287 0.93 6.18 -8.13
C ILE A 287 1.40 7.53 -7.54
N ASP A 288 2.70 7.70 -7.34
CA ASP A 288 3.27 8.93 -6.78
C ASP A 288 3.10 10.12 -7.74
N SER A 289 3.18 9.88 -9.05
CA SER A 289 2.89 10.89 -10.06
C SER A 289 1.46 11.43 -9.99
N LEU A 290 0.50 10.63 -9.49
CA LEU A 290 -0.89 11.03 -9.31
C LEU A 290 -1.18 11.71 -7.97
N LYS A 291 -0.44 11.38 -6.91
CA LYS A 291 -0.52 12.05 -5.59
C LYS A 291 0.09 13.46 -5.63
N GLN A 292 1.01 13.70 -6.56
CA GLN A 292 1.69 14.99 -6.71
C GLN A 292 1.34 15.65 -8.05
N SER A 293 0.08 16.06 -8.26
CA SER A 293 -0.20 16.92 -9.41
C SER A 293 0.38 18.32 -9.19
N LYS A 294 1.57 18.52 -9.79
CA LYS A 294 2.30 19.77 -10.08
C LYS A 294 3.03 20.47 -8.91
N LYS A 295 4.26 20.02 -8.62
CA LYS A 295 5.35 20.99 -8.48
C LYS A 295 5.54 21.64 -9.85
N SER A 296 5.29 22.94 -9.93
CA SER A 296 5.46 23.77 -11.11
C SER A 296 6.77 23.46 -11.84
N SER A 297 6.67 23.31 -13.16
CA SER A 297 7.75 23.44 -14.12
C SER A 297 8.59 24.70 -13.84
N LYS A 298 9.74 24.55 -13.19
CA LYS A 298 10.86 25.48 -13.34
C LYS A 298 11.96 24.72 -14.06
N LYS A 299 12.14 25.05 -15.33
CA LYS A 299 13.28 24.66 -16.17
C LYS A 299 14.55 24.75 -15.33
N ARG A 300 15.24 23.63 -15.12
CA ARG A 300 16.66 23.63 -14.77
C ARG A 300 17.40 24.05 -16.04
N SER A 301 17.52 25.36 -16.24
CA SER A 301 18.48 25.90 -17.19
C SER A 301 19.88 25.51 -16.69
N THR A 302 20.62 24.87 -17.58
CA THR A 302 22.05 24.59 -17.50
C THR A 302 22.83 25.75 -16.89
N GLY A 303 23.36 25.54 -15.67
CA GLY A 303 24.37 26.41 -15.07
C GLY A 303 25.75 25.86 -15.39
N ARG A 304 26.43 26.48 -16.35
CA ARG A 304 27.85 26.31 -16.65
C ARG A 304 28.59 27.46 -15.94
N ASN A 305 29.58 27.11 -15.12
CA ASN A 305 30.68 27.94 -14.58
C ASN A 305 30.39 29.31 -13.93
N SER A 306 30.74 29.40 -12.64
CA SER A 306 31.73 30.37 -12.12
C SER A 306 32.16 29.92 -10.72
N LYS A 307 33.40 29.43 -10.58
CA LYS A 307 34.51 30.07 -9.86
C LYS A 307 34.21 30.39 -8.38
N ILE A 308 34.88 29.63 -7.54
CA ILE A 308 35.23 29.94 -6.15
C ILE A 308 36.25 31.07 -6.18
N GLU A 309 36.00 32.14 -5.44
CA GLU A 309 37.05 33.06 -4.98
C GLU A 309 36.64 33.60 -3.60
N HIS A 310 37.62 33.58 -2.71
CA HIS A 310 37.56 34.00 -1.32
C HIS A 310 37.48 35.54 -1.21
N ASP A 311 36.85 36.05 -0.16
CA ASP A 311 37.48 36.87 0.91
C ASP A 311 36.49 37.79 1.63
N GLU A 312 36.93 38.11 2.84
CA GLU A 312 36.34 38.77 3.99
C GLU A 312 35.74 40.16 3.74
N LEU A 313 34.60 40.45 4.40
CA LEU A 313 34.37 41.51 5.40
C LEU A 313 32.90 41.53 5.85
#